data_AF-A0A2G4JDF3-F1
#
_entry.id   AF-A0A2G4JDF3-F1
#
_cell.length_a   1.000
_cell.length_b   1.000
_cell.length_c   1.000
_cell.angle_alpha   90.00
_cell.angle_beta   90.00
_cell.angle_gamma   90.00
#
_symmetry.space_group_name_H-M   'P 1'
#
loop_
_entity.id
_entity.type
_entity.pdbx_description
1 polymer ?
#
loop_
_entity_poly.entity_id
_entity_poly.type
_entity_poly.pdbx_seq_one_letter_code
_entity_poly.pdbx_strand_id
1 'polypeptide(L)' 'MTSPDPGLCGDCGFARVIDGERSTFHLCERALTDWRFRKYPALPVWSCPGYQRREPQGTPAVAEPDDKLTG' A
#
# COMPACT_ATOMS: atom_id res chain seq x y z
N MET A 1 10.86 9.87 15.53
CA MET A 1 10.09 8.71 16.01
C MET A 1 10.03 7.74 14.86
N THR A 2 10.71 6.59 14.96
CA THR A 2 10.74 5.59 13.88
C THR A 2 9.46 4.76 13.98
N SER A 3 8.58 4.87 12.98
CA SER A 3 7.42 3.99 12.88
C SER A 3 7.88 2.54 12.72
N PRO A 4 7.16 1.55 13.29
CA PRO A 4 7.50 0.14 13.13
C PRO A 4 7.50 -0.23 11.64
N ASP A 5 8.51 -0.99 11.23
CA ASP A 5 8.62 -1.48 9.85
C ASP A 5 7.40 -2.34 9.49
N PRO A 6 6.61 -1.98 8.47
CA PRO A 6 5.40 -2.72 8.12
C PRO A 6 5.68 -3.98 7.30
N GLY A 7 6.89 -4.15 6.76
CA GLY A 7 7.21 -5.23 5.82
C GLY A 7 6.30 -5.19 4.59
N LEU A 8 5.76 -6.36 4.19
CA LEU A 8 4.84 -6.50 3.07
C LEU A 8 3.57 -5.65 3.21
N CYS A 9 3.15 -5.31 4.43
CA CYS A 9 1.97 -4.45 4.61
C CYS A 9 2.21 -2.98 4.21
N GLY A 10 3.47 -2.56 4.02
CA GLY A 10 3.80 -1.18 3.66
C GLY A 10 3.38 -0.77 2.25
N ASP A 11 3.40 -1.72 1.30
CA ASP A 11 3.00 -1.49 -0.09
C ASP A 11 1.88 -2.42 -0.55
N CYS A 12 1.20 -3.10 0.37
CA CYS A 12 0.08 -3.97 0.04
C CYS A 12 -1.17 -3.14 -0.37
N GLY A 13 -1.80 -3.50 -1.48
CA GLY A 13 -3.03 -2.89 -1.97
C GLY A 13 -4.23 -3.06 -1.03
N PHE A 14 -4.21 -4.09 -0.18
CA PHE A 14 -5.25 -4.36 0.82
C PHE A 14 -4.90 -3.88 2.23
N ALA A 15 -3.73 -3.26 2.43
CA ALA A 15 -3.35 -2.69 3.70
C ALA A 15 -3.76 -1.22 3.76
N ARG A 16 -4.37 -0.83 4.88
CA ARG A 16 -4.72 0.55 5.19
C ARG A 16 -4.02 0.99 6.46
N VAL A 17 -3.32 2.12 6.39
CA VAL A 17 -2.66 2.73 7.54
C VAL A 17 -3.69 3.55 8.33
N ILE A 18 -3.72 3.36 9.65
CA ILE A 18 -4.57 4.09 10.59
C ILE A 18 -3.65 4.75 11.60
N ASP A 19 -3.49 6.06 11.48
CA ASP A 19 -2.73 6.85 12.42
C ASP A 19 -3.57 7.19 13.65
N GLY A 20 -3.07 6.80 14.82
CA GLY A 20 -3.58 7.24 16.10
C GLY A 20 -2.61 8.22 16.77
N GLU A 21 -3.06 8.88 17.82
CA GLU A 21 -2.30 9.94 18.51
C GLU A 21 -0.94 9.46 19.06
N ARG A 22 -0.82 8.17 19.40
CA ARG A 22 0.41 7.58 19.97
C ARG A 22 1.00 6.44 19.15
N SER A 23 0.29 5.96 18.14
CA SER A 23 0.67 4.74 17.41
C SER A 23 -0.04 4.64 16.08
N THR A 24 0.67 4.12 15.09
CA THR A 24 0.13 3.79 13.77
C THR A 24 -0.18 2.30 13.67
N PHE A 25 -1.38 1.96 13.20
CA PHE A 25 -1.83 0.60 12.99
C PHE A 25 -1.98 0.30 11.50
N HIS A 26 -1.70 -0.93 11.10
CA HIS A 26 -1.99 -1.42 9.76
C HIS A 26 -3.23 -2.31 9.83
N LEU A 27 -4.28 -1.93 9.11
CA LEU A 27 -5.50 -2.70 8.95
C LEU A 27 -5.40 -3.54 7.67
N CYS A 28 -5.64 -4.84 7.76
CA CYS A 28 -5.82 -5.69 6.59
C CYS A 28 -7.30 -5.72 6.19
N GLU A 29 -7.64 -5.14 5.04
CA GLU A 29 -9.02 -5.08 4.56
C GLU A 29 -9.56 -6.45 4.15
N ARG A 30 -8.69 -7.40 3.76
CA ARG A 30 -9.09 -8.80 3.48
C ARG A 30 -9.69 -9.49 4.70
N ALA A 31 -9.28 -9.09 5.91
CA ALA A 31 -9.82 -9.65 7.16
C ALA A 31 -11.29 -9.28 7.39
N LEU A 32 -11.84 -8.31 6.63
CA LEU A 32 -13.25 -7.95 6.70
C LEU A 32 -14.16 -8.98 6.03
N THR A 33 -13.64 -9.70 5.03
CA THR A 33 -14.40 -10.68 4.25
C THR A 33 -13.90 -12.11 4.44
N ASP A 34 -12.63 -12.30 4.83
CA ASP A 34 -12.00 -13.60 5.01
C ASP A 34 -11.28 -13.67 6.36
N TRP A 35 -11.81 -14.53 7.23
CA TRP A 35 -11.35 -14.73 8.61
C TRP A 35 -9.94 -15.35 8.71
N ARG A 36 -9.37 -15.87 7.62
CA ARG A 36 -8.00 -16.39 7.59
C ARG A 36 -6.96 -15.28 7.74
N PHE A 37 -7.35 -14.03 7.47
CA PHE A 37 -6.49 -12.86 7.62
C PHE A 37 -6.70 -12.20 8.98
N ARG A 38 -5.62 -11.75 9.62
CA ARG A 38 -5.72 -10.96 10.86
C ARG A 38 -6.03 -9.50 10.52
N LYS A 39 -7.09 -8.96 11.14
CA LYS A 39 -7.51 -7.55 10.98
C LYS A 39 -6.38 -6.57 11.27
N TYR A 40 -5.62 -6.82 12.32
CA TYR A 40 -4.41 -6.07 12.67
C TYR A 40 -3.23 -7.06 12.75
N PRO A 41 -2.46 -7.24 11.65
CA PRO A 41 -1.30 -8.13 11.65
C PRO A 41 -0.20 -7.61 12.59
N ALA A 42 0.58 -8.54 13.15
CA ALA A 42 1.80 -8.16 13.86
C ALA A 42 2.88 -7.78 12.84
N LEU A 43 3.55 -6.65 13.06
CA LEU A 43 4.58 -6.11 12.17
C LEU A 43 5.99 -6.45 12.70
N PRO A 44 6.99 -6.63 11.81
CA PRO A 44 6.90 -6.62 10.34
C PRO A 44 6.29 -7.91 9.76
N VAL A 45 5.50 -7.78 8.69
CA VAL A 45 4.95 -8.94 7.97
C VAL A 45 5.91 -9.36 6.86
N TRP A 46 6.58 -10.50 7.03
CA TRP A 46 7.53 -11.03 6.03
C TRP A 46 6.90 -11.97 5.01
N SER A 47 5.77 -12.60 5.36
CA SER A 47 5.07 -13.53 4.48
C SER A 47 3.56 -13.41 4.70
N CYS A 48 2.82 -13.22 3.62
CA CYS A 48 1.36 -13.16 3.64
C CYS A 48 0.82 -13.80 2.36
N PRO A 49 -0.02 -14.85 2.45
CA PRO A 49 -0.59 -15.52 1.28
C PRO A 49 -1.55 -14.63 0.49
N GLY A 50 -1.99 -13.52 1.08
CA GLY A 50 -2.86 -12.54 0.44
C GLY A 50 -2.20 -11.22 0.08
N TYR A 51 -0.87 -11.15 0.13
CA TYR A 51 -0.13 -9.96 -0.28
C TYR A 51 -0.36 -9.68 -1.76
N GLN A 52 -0.68 -8.43 -2.06
CA GLN A 52 -0.74 -7.93 -3.42
C GLN A 52 -0.14 -6.55 -3.40
N ARG A 53 0.93 -6.33 -4.17
CA ARG A 53 1.57 -5.03 -4.26
C ARG A 53 0.59 -4.02 -4.86
N ARG A 54 0.48 -2.84 -4.25
CA ARG A 54 -0.25 -1.70 -4.80
C ARG A 54 0.51 -1.26 -6.05
N GLU A 55 -0.13 -1.40 -7.21
CA GLU A 55 0.43 -0.83 -8.42
C GLU A 55 0.52 0.68 -8.24
N PRO A 56 1.68 1.30 -8.52
CA PRO A 56 1.77 2.75 -8.54
C PRO A 56 0.79 3.21 -9.61
N GLN A 57 -0.32 3.82 -9.18
CA GLN A 57 -1.31 4.39 -10.08
C GLN A 57 -0.55 5.36 -10.97
N GLY A 58 -0.48 5.02 -12.26
CA GLY A 58 0.52 5.56 -13.17
C GLY A 58 0.64 7.07 -13.03
N THR A 59 1.88 7.55 -12.96
CA THR A 59 2.18 8.85 -13.55
C THR A 59 1.53 8.82 -14.94
N PRO A 60 0.56 9.70 -15.26
CA PRO A 60 0.06 9.78 -16.62
C PRO A 60 1.29 10.02 -17.48
N ALA A 61 1.62 9.03 -18.31
CA ALA A 61 2.69 9.16 -19.27
C ALA A 61 2.40 10.44 -20.04
N VAL A 62 3.30 11.40 -19.88
CA VAL A 62 3.40 12.63 -20.65
C VAL A 62 2.90 12.37 -22.06
N ALA A 63 1.74 12.93 -22.39
CA ALA A 63 1.27 13.03 -23.75
C ALA A 63 1.96 14.25 -24.38
N GLU A 64 3.25 14.13 -24.67
CA GLU A 64 3.95 15.03 -25.61
C GLU A 64 4.85 14.14 -26.47
N PRO A 65 4.51 14.02 -27.76
CA PRO A 65 5.10 14.97 -28.69
C PRO A 65 4.11 15.42 -29.79
N ASP A 66 3.73 16.70 -29.78
CA ASP A 66 3.16 17.37 -30.96
C ASP A 66 4.08 18.58 -31.24
N ASP A 67 5.08 18.41 -32.08
CA ASP A 67 5.05 18.51 -33.55
C ASP A 67 5.64 19.86 -33.98
N LYS A 68 6.46 19.81 -35.02
CA LYS A 68 7.26 20.92 -35.50
C LYS A 68 6.40 21.93 -36.26
N LEU A 69 6.30 23.18 -35.79
CA LEU A 69 6.14 24.34 -36.67
C LEU A 69 6.46 25.63 -35.90
N THR A 70 7.47 26.42 -36.27
CA THR A 70 7.25 27.58 -37.13
C THR A 70 8.60 28.05 -37.70
N GLY A 71 8.63 28.20 -39.02
CA GLY A 71 9.71 28.87 -39.77
C GLY A 71 9.40 30.33 -40.06
#